data_AF-A0AB40BTY9-F1
#
_entry.id   AF-A0AB40BTY9-F1
#
_cell.length_a   1.000
_cell.length_b   1.000
_cell.length_c   1.000
_cell.angle_alpha   90.00
_cell.angle_beta   90.00
_cell.angle_gamma   90.00
#
_symmetry.space_group_name_H-M   'P 1'
#
loop_
_entity.id
_entity.type
_entity.pdbx_description
1 polymer ?
#
loop_
_entity_poly.entity_id
_entity_poly.type
_entity_poly.pdbx_seq_one_letter_code
_entity_poly.pdbx_strand_id
1 'polypeptide(L)'
;MSTLVKKLLFCGAKSFPSDVELPEGHIWVCVGAENEETQRFELETNYLNHPLFEDLLRLSVQEFGYSYAGALRISCDIDFFLHVLHLLRSSNPRVHYMELNDIMDSFNAGSRQREIGYHHK
;
A
#
# COMPACT_ATOMS: atom_id res chain seq x y z
N MET A 1 -19.16 35.77 -25.90
CA MET A 1 -19.36 34.31 -25.80
C MET A 1 -18.34 33.74 -24.82
N SER A 2 -18.75 33.72 -23.55
CA SER A 2 -18.25 33.00 -22.36
C SER A 2 -16.78 32.51 -22.25
N THR A 3 -16.01 33.28 -21.49
CA THR A 3 -14.75 32.94 -20.81
C THR A 3 -14.98 32.01 -19.60
N LEU A 4 -15.34 30.75 -19.81
CA LEU A 4 -15.74 29.86 -18.70
C LEU A 4 -15.42 28.36 -18.87
N VAL A 5 -14.35 28.02 -19.61
CA VAL A 5 -13.86 26.62 -19.67
C VAL A 5 -12.38 26.45 -19.27
N LYS A 6 -11.68 27.53 -18.93
CA LYS A 6 -10.27 27.48 -18.45
C LYS A 6 -10.12 27.58 -16.93
N LYS A 7 -11.22 27.52 -16.18
CA LYS A 7 -11.24 27.75 -14.73
C LYS A 7 -12.01 26.71 -13.92
N LEU A 8 -12.14 25.51 -14.48
CA LEU A 8 -12.78 24.35 -13.84
C LEU A 8 -11.86 23.13 -13.67
N LEU A 9 -10.55 23.32 -13.74
CA LEU A 9 -9.60 22.43 -13.06
C LEU A 9 -9.53 22.89 -11.60
N PHE A 10 -10.62 22.56 -10.89
CA PHE A 10 -10.80 22.77 -9.48
C PHE A 10 -9.72 22.00 -8.69
N CYS A 11 -9.14 22.70 -7.72
CA CYS A 11 -8.65 22.18 -6.45
C CYS A 11 -7.52 21.14 -6.49
N GLY A 12 -6.29 21.61 -6.24
CA GLY A 12 -5.43 21.05 -5.19
C GLY A 12 -4.93 19.61 -5.28
N ALA A 13 -5.13 18.90 -6.40
CA ALA A 13 -4.41 17.65 -6.63
C ALA A 13 -2.99 18.01 -7.06
N LYS A 14 -2.02 17.79 -6.18
CA LYS A 14 -0.59 17.67 -6.53
C LYS A 14 -0.54 16.86 -7.82
N SER A 15 -0.22 17.50 -8.94
CA SER A 15 -0.21 16.82 -10.25
C SER A 15 0.77 15.67 -10.12
N PHE A 16 0.22 14.46 -10.11
CA PHE A 16 1.00 13.25 -10.04
C PHE A 16 1.82 13.16 -11.34
N PRO A 17 3.08 12.69 -11.29
CA PRO A 17 3.78 12.34 -12.52
C PRO A 17 3.03 11.17 -13.15
N SER A 18 2.05 11.49 -14.00
CA SER A 18 1.27 10.55 -14.81
C SER A 18 2.04 10.09 -16.04
N ASP A 19 3.37 10.23 -16.04
CA ASP A 19 4.24 10.00 -17.21
C ASP A 19 4.96 8.65 -17.15
N VAL A 20 4.86 7.93 -16.02
CA VAL A 20 5.39 6.57 -15.92
C VAL A 20 4.25 5.60 -16.25
N GLU A 21 4.23 5.14 -17.49
CA GLU A 21 3.39 4.01 -17.89
C GLU A 21 3.84 2.76 -17.11
N LEU A 22 2.91 2.16 -16.40
CA LEU A 22 3.15 0.88 -15.72
C LEU A 22 3.17 -0.25 -16.76
N PRO A 23 4.01 -1.28 -16.55
CA PRO A 23 3.93 -2.49 -17.35
C PRO A 23 2.55 -3.15 -17.20
N GLU A 24 2.15 -3.90 -18.23
CA GLU A 24 0.88 -4.63 -18.20
C GLU A 24 0.82 -5.54 -16.96
N GLY A 25 -0.36 -5.58 -16.32
CA GLY A 25 -0.56 -6.34 -15.10
C GLY A 25 -0.06 -5.67 -13.81
N HIS A 26 0.34 -4.39 -13.85
CA HIS A 26 0.75 -3.63 -12.66
C HIS A 26 -0.17 -2.44 -12.40
N ILE A 27 -0.30 -2.04 -11.12
CA ILE A 27 -1.10 -0.90 -10.68
C ILE A 27 -0.35 -0.02 -9.69
N TRP A 28 -0.77 1.24 -9.60
CA TRP A 28 -0.33 2.14 -8.54
C TRP A 28 -1.17 1.95 -7.28
N VAL A 29 -0.51 1.71 -6.15
CA VAL A 29 -1.14 1.65 -4.82
C VAL A 29 -0.58 2.74 -3.92
N CYS A 30 -1.44 3.37 -3.13
CA CYS A 30 -1.06 4.31 -2.07
C CYS A 30 -1.20 3.59 -0.73
N VAL A 31 -0.13 3.53 0.04
CA VAL A 31 -0.06 2.81 1.32
C VAL A 31 0.16 3.79 2.46
N GLY A 32 -0.61 3.64 3.53
CA GLY A 32 -0.51 4.42 4.76
C GLY A 32 -1.87 4.54 5.46
N ALA A 33 -1.84 4.68 6.78
CA ALA A 33 -3.05 4.80 7.60
C ALA A 33 -3.80 6.13 7.36
N GLU A 34 -5.04 6.20 7.84
CA GLU A 34 -5.81 7.44 7.85
C GLU A 34 -5.06 8.54 8.62
N ASN A 35 -4.90 9.70 7.98
CA ASN A 35 -4.19 10.88 8.50
C ASN A 35 -2.65 10.76 8.55
N GLU A 36 -2.06 9.71 7.99
CA GLU A 36 -0.60 9.60 7.82
C GLU A 36 -0.14 9.93 6.38
N GLU A 37 1.16 10.17 6.23
CA GLU A 37 1.76 10.34 4.91
C GLU A 37 1.70 9.01 4.14
N THR A 38 1.06 9.02 2.97
CA THR A 38 1.00 7.83 2.13
C THR A 38 2.16 7.78 1.14
N GLN A 39 2.72 6.60 0.94
CA GLN A 39 3.71 6.33 -0.09
C GLN A 39 3.10 5.53 -1.25
N ARG A 40 3.62 5.75 -2.46
CA ARG A 40 3.19 5.06 -3.66
C ARG A 40 4.09 3.89 -4.00
N PHE A 41 3.47 2.78 -4.38
CA PHE A 41 4.14 1.58 -4.83
C PHE A 41 3.53 1.09 -6.13
N GLU A 42 4.39 0.54 -6.97
CA GLU A 42 3.98 -0.32 -8.09
C GLU A 42 3.70 -1.72 -7.53
N LEU A 43 2.55 -2.28 -7.90
CA LEU A 43 2.11 -3.60 -7.45
C LEU A 43 1.66 -4.45 -8.62
N GLU A 44 2.17 -5.68 -8.71
CA GLU A 44 1.61 -6.67 -9.64
C GLU A 44 0.19 -7.04 -9.21
N THR A 45 -0.74 -7.00 -10.16
CA THR A 45 -2.15 -7.36 -9.97
C THR A 45 -2.33 -8.81 -9.48
N ASN A 46 -1.37 -9.70 -9.74
CA ASN A 46 -1.38 -11.08 -9.25
C ASN A 46 -1.41 -11.17 -7.72
N TYR A 47 -0.82 -10.20 -7.01
CA TYR A 47 -0.84 -10.17 -5.54
C TYR A 47 -2.22 -9.82 -4.97
N LEU A 48 -3.09 -9.14 -5.73
CA LEU A 48 -4.42 -8.73 -5.26
C LEU A 48 -5.36 -9.92 -5.03
N ASN A 49 -5.11 -11.05 -5.70
CA ASN A 49 -5.85 -12.30 -5.52
C ASN A 49 -5.34 -13.12 -4.33
N HIS A 50 -4.32 -12.65 -3.62
CA HIS A 50 -3.79 -13.35 -2.47
C HIS A 50 -4.67 -13.08 -1.23
N PRO A 51 -5.00 -14.09 -0.39
CA PRO A 51 -5.84 -13.91 0.80
C PRO A 51 -5.36 -12.78 1.73
N LEU A 52 -4.04 -12.67 1.90
CA LEU A 52 -3.42 -11.57 2.67
C LEU A 52 -3.78 -10.18 2.14
N PHE A 53 -3.79 -10.01 0.81
CA PHE A 53 -4.18 -8.75 0.20
C PHE A 53 -5.68 -8.54 0.30
N GLU A 54 -6.49 -9.59 0.19
CA GLU A 54 -7.94 -9.49 0.39
C GLU A 54 -8.30 -8.93 1.77
N ASP A 55 -7.66 -9.42 2.82
CA ASP A 55 -7.89 -8.90 4.17
C ASP A 55 -7.38 -7.44 4.32
N LEU A 56 -6.21 -7.09 3.76
CA LEU A 56 -5.72 -5.71 3.74
C LEU A 56 -6.69 -4.78 3.00
N LEU A 57 -7.26 -5.22 1.88
CA LEU A 57 -8.24 -4.48 1.12
C LEU A 57 -9.55 -4.33 1.89
N ARG A 58 -9.97 -5.36 2.62
CA ARG A 58 -11.16 -5.29 3.49
C ARG A 58 -10.98 -4.25 4.59
N LEU A 59 -9.82 -4.21 5.25
CA LEU A 59 -9.48 -3.18 6.23
C LEU A 59 -9.50 -1.79 5.60
N SER A 60 -8.92 -1.66 4.41
CA SER A 60 -8.87 -0.39 3.68
C SER A 60 -10.24 0.12 3.27
N VAL A 61 -11.15 -0.76 2.86
CA VAL A 61 -12.56 -0.41 2.56
C VAL A 61 -13.30 0.01 3.81
N GLN A 62 -13.03 -0.62 4.95
CA GLN A 62 -13.64 -0.22 6.22
C GLN A 62 -13.19 1.18 6.66
N GLU A 63 -11.93 1.53 6.41
CA GLU A 63 -11.34 2.82 6.80
C GLU A 63 -11.69 3.95 5.81
N PHE A 64 -11.48 3.72 4.51
CA PHE A 64 -11.60 4.75 3.48
C PHE A 64 -12.90 4.66 2.64
N GLY A 65 -13.67 3.59 2.80
CA GLY A 65 -14.75 3.26 1.87
C GLY A 65 -14.24 2.85 0.48
N TYR A 66 -15.15 2.79 -0.50
CA TYR A 66 -14.83 2.49 -1.91
C TYR A 66 -14.34 3.72 -2.70
N SER A 67 -13.85 4.76 -2.04
CA SER A 67 -13.43 6.00 -2.70
C SER A 67 -12.01 5.87 -3.27
N TYR A 68 -11.92 5.60 -4.58
CA TYR A 68 -10.65 5.48 -5.29
C TYR A 68 -10.30 6.79 -6.01
N ALA A 69 -9.41 7.61 -5.45
CA ALA A 69 -8.89 8.81 -6.10
C ALA A 69 -7.83 8.48 -7.17
N GLY A 70 -8.18 7.59 -8.11
CA GLY A 70 -7.32 7.14 -9.21
C GLY A 70 -6.19 6.18 -8.81
N ALA A 71 -6.08 5.79 -7.54
CA ALA A 71 -5.15 4.77 -7.05
C ALA A 71 -5.82 3.96 -5.95
N LEU A 72 -5.45 2.68 -5.84
CA LEU A 72 -5.91 1.81 -4.77
C LEU A 72 -5.25 2.24 -3.46
N ARG A 73 -6.04 2.49 -2.42
CA ARG A 73 -5.54 2.88 -1.10
C ARG A 73 -5.51 1.66 -0.18
N ILE A 74 -4.38 1.41 0.45
CA ILE A 74 -4.18 0.31 1.39
C ILE A 74 -3.89 0.90 2.77
N SER A 75 -4.81 0.67 3.73
CA SER A 75 -4.59 0.98 5.15
C SER A 75 -3.68 -0.08 5.75
N CYS A 76 -2.38 0.22 5.77
CA CYS A 76 -1.42 -0.45 6.61
C CYS A 76 -0.17 0.42 6.75
N ASP A 77 0.63 0.10 7.75
CA ASP A 77 1.96 0.66 7.92
C ASP A 77 2.83 0.35 6.68
N ILE A 78 3.66 1.33 6.28
CA ILE A 78 4.48 1.23 5.08
C ILE A 78 5.53 0.12 5.22
N ASP A 79 6.17 0.00 6.39
CA ASP A 79 7.17 -1.04 6.63
C ASP A 79 6.53 -2.44 6.65
N PHE A 80 5.32 -2.55 7.22
CA PHE A 80 4.54 -3.79 7.18
C PHE A 80 4.18 -4.18 5.74
N PHE A 81 3.72 -3.23 4.92
CA PHE A 81 3.42 -3.49 3.51
C PHE A 81 4.63 -4.02 2.74
N LEU A 82 5.81 -3.40 2.93
CA LEU A 82 7.06 -3.86 2.34
C LEU A 82 7.44 -5.27 2.82
N HIS A 83 7.20 -5.57 4.09
CA HIS A 83 7.42 -6.91 4.63
C HIS A 83 6.51 -7.95 3.96
N VAL A 84 5.23 -7.65 3.78
CA VAL A 84 4.27 -8.52 3.06
C VAL A 84 4.72 -8.74 1.61
N LEU A 85 5.12 -7.68 0.90
CA LEU A 85 5.65 -7.81 -0.46
C LEU A 85 6.89 -8.67 -0.52
N HIS A 86 7.80 -8.53 0.45
CA HIS A 86 9.00 -9.36 0.53
C HIS A 86 8.66 -10.83 0.75
N LEU A 87 7.68 -11.14 1.62
CA LEU A 87 7.20 -12.50 1.84
C LEU A 87 6.57 -13.10 0.57
N LEU A 88 5.71 -12.34 -0.13
CA LEU A 88 5.05 -12.79 -1.36
C LEU A 88 6.03 -12.99 -2.51
N ARG A 89 7.10 -12.19 -2.58
CA ARG A 89 8.19 -12.36 -3.55
C ARG A 89 9.09 -13.54 -3.22
N SER A 90 9.18 -13.92 -1.95
CA SER A 90 9.90 -15.14 -1.57
C SER A 90 9.14 -16.33 -2.14
N SER A 91 9.82 -17.24 -2.86
CA SER A 91 9.21 -18.47 -3.39
C SER A 91 8.82 -19.48 -2.30
N ASN A 92 8.48 -19.02 -1.09
CA ASN A 92 8.12 -19.85 0.04
C ASN A 92 6.61 -20.14 -0.02
N PRO A 93 6.19 -21.36 -0.40
CA PRO A 93 4.78 -21.68 -0.55
C PRO A 93 4.00 -21.61 0.77
N ARG A 94 4.70 -21.56 1.92
CA ARG A 94 4.06 -21.48 3.24
C ARG A 94 3.37 -20.14 3.46
N VAL A 95 3.80 -19.08 2.76
CA VAL A 95 3.21 -17.74 2.87
C VAL A 95 1.75 -17.74 2.40
N HIS A 96 1.37 -18.63 1.47
CA HIS A 96 -0.01 -18.79 1.00
C HIS A 96 -0.98 -19.32 2.06
N TYR A 97 -0.47 -19.87 3.17
CA TYR A 97 -1.28 -20.46 4.25
C TYR A 97 -1.12 -19.71 5.58
N MET A 98 -0.38 -18.59 5.60
CA MET A 98 -0.26 -17.76 6.79
C MET A 98 -1.47 -16.83 6.89
N GLU A 99 -1.97 -16.66 8.10
CA GLU A 99 -3.01 -15.65 8.39
C GLU A 99 -2.35 -14.28 8.57
N LEU A 100 -3.08 -13.19 8.31
CA LEU A 100 -2.54 -11.83 8.51
C LEU A 100 -1.97 -11.60 9.91
N ASN A 101 -2.60 -12.17 10.94
CA ASN A 101 -2.17 -12.02 12.33
C ASN A 101 -0.80 -12.64 12.56
N ASP A 102 -0.53 -13.83 12.00
CA ASP A 102 0.77 -14.49 12.13
C ASP A 102 1.89 -13.65 11.49
N ILE A 103 1.58 -13.03 10.34
CA ILE A 103 2.52 -12.16 9.65
C ILE A 103 2.76 -10.90 10.46
N MET A 104 1.71 -10.29 11.01
CA MET A 104 1.81 -9.11 11.86
C MET A 104 2.65 -9.40 13.12
N ASP A 105 2.46 -10.56 13.75
CA ASP A 105 3.27 -11.00 14.88
C ASP A 105 4.74 -11.20 14.50
N SER A 106 5.02 -11.81 13.34
CA SER A 106 6.38 -12.02 12.84
C SER A 106 7.09 -10.71 12.51
N PHE A 107 6.36 -9.75 11.94
CA PHE A 107 6.85 -8.40 11.67
C PHE A 107 7.19 -7.69 12.97
N ASN A 108 6.27 -7.68 13.94
CA ASN A 108 6.47 -7.07 15.24
C ASN A 108 7.63 -7.69 16.03
N ALA A 109 7.84 -9.01 15.91
CA ALA A 109 8.98 -9.70 16.51
C ALA A 109 10.32 -9.26 15.89
N GLY A 110 10.38 -9.09 14.57
CA GLY A 110 11.57 -8.62 13.86
C GLY A 110 11.89 -7.14 14.09
N SER A 111 10.86 -6.30 14.30
CA SER A 111 11.02 -4.87 14.59
C SER A 111 11.67 -4.62 15.96
N ARG A 112 11.34 -5.43 16.98
CA ARG A 112 11.94 -5.36 18.33
C ARG A 112 13.44 -5.65 18.36
N GLN A 113 13.98 -6.34 17.35
CA GLN A 113 15.41 -6.60 17.23
C GLN A 113 16.21 -5.40 16.69
N ARG A 114 15.57 -4.41 16.06
CA ARG A 114 16.24 -3.19 15.58
C ARG A 114 16.42 -2.12 16.66
N GLU A 115 15.61 -2.14 17.72
CA GLU A 115 15.68 -1.15 18.81
C GLU A 115 16.78 -1.45 19.85
N ILE A 116 17.32 -2.68 19.89
CA ILE A 116 18.42 -3.04 20.82
C ILE A 116 19.81 -2.64 20.28
N GLY A 117 19.88 -2.05 19.08
CA GLY A 117 21.14 -1.68 18.40
C GLY A 117 21.64 -0.25 18.63
N TYR A 118 20.91 0.60 19.36
CA TYR A 118 21.24 2.03 19.54
C TYR A 118 21.47 2.45 21.00
N HIS A 119 21.89 1.52 21.86
CA HIS A 119 22.31 1.85 23.23
C HIS A 119 23.64 1.20 23.61
N HIS A 120 24.65 1.32 22.73
CA HIS A 120 26.04 1.23 23.17
C HIS A 120 27.00 1.94 22.20
N LYS A 121 27.19 3.25 22.37
CA LYS A 121 28.51 3.88 22.33
C LYS A 121 28.47 5.28 22.93
#